data_AF-A0A0F5PXG6-F1
#
_entry.id   AF-A0A0F5PXG6-F1
#
_cell.length_a   1.000
_cell.length_b   1.000
_cell.length_c   1.000
_cell.angle_alpha   90.00
_cell.angle_beta   90.00
_cell.angle_gamma   90.00
#
_symmetry.space_group_name_H-M   'P 1'
#
loop_
_entity.id
_entity.type
_entity.pdbx_description
1 polymer ?
#
loop_
_entity_poly.entity_id
_entity_poly.type
_entity_poly.pdbx_seq_one_letter_code
_entity_poly.pdbx_strand_id
1 'polypeptide(L)'
;MLRDAAAGVYKRLVLKDNRIIGAVLYGESADGPWYFDMLKRGVDRRELRDTLIFGQAYQGGSPLDPTVAVAALPDEAEICGCNGVCKGKITGAVTVKGLTTLGGVRAHTKASASCGSCTHLVEQLLQVTLGDSYNPASLQPMCACTELGHDDVPAGTIRPVAERLRFWQTTSLVLVCAVGVLLLVLAVR
;
A
#
# COMPACT_ATOMS: atom_id res chain seq x y z
N MET A 1 4.58 7.18 -18.44
CA MET A 1 5.16 5.93 -17.89
C MET A 1 6.59 6.24 -17.50
N LEU A 2 7.04 5.74 -16.34
CA LEU A 2 8.40 5.95 -15.83
C LEU A 2 9.08 4.58 -15.69
N ARG A 3 10.30 4.47 -16.21
CA ARG A 3 11.12 3.28 -16.13
C ARG A 3 12.56 3.70 -15.87
N ASP A 4 13.10 3.30 -14.74
CA ASP A 4 14.51 3.41 -14.41
C ASP A 4 15.05 1.99 -14.19
N ALA A 5 15.80 1.49 -15.17
CA ALA A 5 16.33 0.14 -15.12
C ALA A 5 17.48 0.00 -14.10
N ALA A 6 18.26 1.06 -13.87
CA ALA A 6 19.38 1.03 -12.94
C ALA A 6 18.88 1.01 -11.49
N ALA A 7 17.83 1.77 -11.20
CA ALA A 7 17.17 1.77 -9.89
C ALA A 7 16.15 0.62 -9.71
N GLY A 8 15.88 -0.18 -10.76
CA GLY A 8 14.85 -1.22 -10.73
C GLY A 8 13.42 -0.68 -10.57
N VAL A 9 13.17 0.58 -10.92
CA VAL A 9 11.89 1.26 -10.75
C VAL A 9 11.06 1.21 -12.03
N TYR A 10 9.79 0.84 -11.89
CA TYR A 10 8.81 0.91 -12.97
C TYR A 10 7.48 1.43 -12.42
N LYS A 11 7.00 2.56 -12.96
CA LYS A 11 5.70 3.15 -12.62
C LYS A 11 4.88 3.36 -13.90
N ARG A 12 3.67 2.79 -13.96
CA ARG A 12 2.69 2.99 -15.04
C ARG A 12 1.35 3.39 -14.45
N LEU A 13 0.93 4.63 -14.69
CA LEU A 13 -0.41 5.12 -14.40
C LEU A 13 -1.27 5.04 -15.67
N VAL A 14 -2.50 4.56 -15.53
CA VAL A 14 -3.50 4.53 -16.60
C VAL A 14 -4.54 5.57 -16.27
N LEU A 15 -4.78 6.52 -17.18
CA LEU A 15 -5.72 7.61 -16.98
C LEU A 15 -6.84 7.58 -18.01
N LYS A 16 -8.05 7.92 -17.59
CA LYS A 16 -9.21 8.20 -18.44
C LYS A 16 -9.82 9.52 -17.96
N ASP A 17 -10.07 10.46 -18.87
CA ASP A 17 -10.66 11.77 -18.54
C ASP A 17 -9.93 12.52 -17.42
N ASN A 18 -8.59 12.44 -17.40
CA ASN A 18 -7.72 13.03 -16.37
C ASN A 18 -7.84 12.42 -14.96
N ARG A 19 -8.45 11.24 -14.85
CA ARG A 19 -8.60 10.48 -13.61
C ARG A 19 -7.80 9.19 -13.70
N ILE A 20 -7.19 8.78 -12.60
CA ILE A 20 -6.47 7.50 -12.52
C ILE A 20 -7.50 6.36 -12.51
N ILE A 21 -7.36 5.43 -13.44
CA ILE A 21 -8.17 4.19 -13.50
C ILE A 21 -7.33 2.93 -13.20
N GLY A 22 -6.02 3.08 -13.04
CA GLY A 22 -5.12 2.00 -12.65
C GLY A 22 -3.69 2.48 -12.44
N ALA A 23 -2.95 1.76 -11.60
CA ALA A 23 -1.53 2.00 -11.36
C ALA A 23 -0.79 0.66 -11.23
N VAL A 24 0.40 0.59 -11.82
CA VAL A 24 1.35 -0.53 -11.67
C VAL A 24 2.68 0.06 -11.20
N LEU A 25 3.14 -0.38 -10.03
CA LEU A 25 4.39 0.07 -9.42
C LEU A 25 5.28 -1.14 -9.14
N TYR A 26 6.56 -1.03 -9.45
CA TYR A 26 7.59 -2.02 -9.14
C TYR A 26 8.88 -1.32 -8.71
N GLY A 27 9.59 -1.91 -7.75
CA GLY A 27 10.68 -1.25 -7.05
C GLY A 27 10.10 -0.29 -6.02
N GLU A 28 10.11 1.01 -6.33
CA GLU A 28 9.59 2.05 -5.45
C GLU A 28 8.05 2.13 -5.51
N SER A 29 7.39 1.66 -4.44
CA SER A 29 5.92 1.58 -4.34
C SER A 29 5.32 2.43 -3.22
N ALA A 30 6.13 3.29 -2.58
CA ALA A 30 5.70 4.14 -1.45
C ALA A 30 4.52 5.05 -1.80
N ASP A 31 4.42 5.52 -3.05
CA ASP A 31 3.31 6.35 -3.53
C ASP A 31 2.01 5.56 -3.79
N GLY A 32 2.03 4.23 -3.68
CA GLY A 32 0.90 3.34 -3.96
C GLY A 32 -0.41 3.76 -3.26
N PRO A 33 -0.41 4.00 -1.94
CA PRO A 33 -1.59 4.48 -1.22
C PRO A 33 -2.16 5.78 -1.78
N TRP A 34 -1.29 6.72 -2.17
CA TRP A 34 -1.71 8.01 -2.74
C TRP A 34 -2.37 7.86 -4.10
N TYR A 35 -1.80 7.03 -4.99
CA TYR A 35 -2.45 6.70 -6.27
C TYR A 35 -3.78 5.96 -6.10
N PHE A 36 -3.85 5.07 -5.12
CA PHE A 36 -5.06 4.32 -4.81
C PHE A 36 -6.18 5.25 -4.30
N ASP A 37 -5.88 6.22 -3.42
CA ASP A 37 -6.85 7.22 -2.97
C ASP A 37 -7.41 8.02 -4.16
N MET A 38 -6.53 8.47 -5.07
CA MET A 38 -6.95 9.22 -6.26
C MET A 38 -7.82 8.39 -7.21
N LEU A 39 -7.50 7.09 -7.38
CA LEU A 39 -8.32 6.16 -8.14
C LEU A 39 -9.71 6.02 -7.50
N LYS A 40 -9.77 5.80 -6.18
CA LYS A 40 -11.02 5.61 -5.45
C LYS A 40 -11.91 6.86 -5.48
N ARG A 41 -11.31 8.04 -5.36
CA ARG A 41 -12.01 9.34 -5.36
C ARG A 41 -12.34 9.86 -6.75
N GLY A 42 -11.72 9.32 -7.80
CA GLY A 42 -11.94 9.77 -9.18
C GLY A 42 -11.59 11.24 -9.40
N VAL A 43 -10.55 11.75 -8.73
CA VAL A 43 -10.20 13.17 -8.78
C VAL A 43 -9.60 13.53 -10.15
N ASP A 44 -10.06 14.63 -10.72
CA ASP A 44 -9.47 15.20 -11.93
C ASP A 44 -8.11 15.84 -11.61
N ARG A 45 -7.05 15.39 -12.29
CA ARG A 45 -5.67 15.84 -12.08
C ARG A 45 -5.04 16.44 -13.33
N ARG A 46 -5.82 17.18 -14.13
CA ARG A 46 -5.32 17.94 -15.30
C ARG A 46 -4.05 18.75 -15.00
N GLU A 47 -4.03 19.42 -13.86
CA GLU A 47 -2.94 20.33 -13.48
C GLU A 47 -1.63 19.59 -13.13
N LEU A 48 -1.72 18.34 -12.69
CA LEU A 48 -0.56 17.56 -12.25
C LEU A 48 -0.08 16.59 -13.33
N ARG A 49 -0.61 16.65 -14.55
CA ARG A 49 -0.40 15.61 -15.59
C ARG A 49 1.06 15.26 -15.83
N ASP A 50 1.94 16.24 -15.79
CA ASP A 50 3.37 16.07 -16.09
C ASP A 50 4.17 15.56 -14.89
N THR A 51 3.73 15.88 -13.68
CA THR A 51 4.43 15.51 -12.43
C THR A 51 3.82 14.32 -11.71
N LEU A 52 2.59 13.92 -12.08
CA LEU A 52 1.78 12.94 -11.37
C LEU A 52 2.52 11.62 -11.16
N ILE A 53 3.34 11.21 -12.13
CA ILE A 53 4.05 9.93 -12.10
C ILE A 53 5.21 9.87 -11.09
N PHE A 54 5.67 11.03 -10.61
CA PHE A 54 6.74 11.12 -9.61
C PHE A 54 6.24 11.03 -8.18
N GLY A 55 4.92 10.95 -7.98
CA GLY A 55 4.34 10.73 -6.65
C GLY A 55 3.96 12.00 -5.91
N GLN A 56 3.53 11.81 -4.66
CA GLN A 56 2.97 12.88 -3.83
C GLN A 56 4.02 13.92 -3.46
N ALA A 57 5.25 13.47 -3.17
CA ALA A 57 6.35 14.34 -2.77
C ALA A 57 6.68 15.42 -3.83
N TYR A 58 6.40 15.13 -5.10
CA TYR A 58 6.64 16.04 -6.22
C TYR A 58 5.55 17.12 -6.39
N GLN A 59 4.45 17.02 -5.65
CA GLN A 59 3.30 17.95 -5.77
C GLN A 59 3.41 19.17 -4.85
N GLY A 60 4.46 19.26 -4.04
CA GLY A 60 4.65 20.32 -3.06
C GLY A 60 3.84 20.10 -1.78
N GLY A 61 4.42 20.51 -0.65
CA GLY A 61 3.85 20.35 0.68
C GLY A 61 4.96 20.02 1.68
N SER A 62 4.98 20.70 2.82
CA SER A 62 5.89 20.34 3.91
C SER A 62 5.47 18.97 4.45
N PRO A 63 6.39 18.00 4.61
CA PRO A 63 6.05 16.76 5.29
C PRO A 63 5.58 17.11 6.69
N LEU A 64 4.29 16.93 6.96
CA LEU A 64 3.81 16.90 8.33
C LEU A 64 4.47 15.70 9.00
N ASP A 65 4.79 15.81 10.29
CA ASP A 65 5.21 14.65 11.06
C ASP A 65 4.18 13.52 10.82
N PRO A 66 4.59 12.38 10.23
CA PRO A 66 3.67 11.32 9.83
C PRO A 66 2.81 10.81 11.00
N THR A 67 3.38 10.82 12.21
CA THR A 67 2.72 10.37 13.44
C THR A 67 1.64 11.36 13.86
N VAL A 68 1.92 12.67 13.77
CA VAL A 68 0.96 13.74 14.07
C VAL A 68 -0.16 13.77 13.04
N ALA A 69 0.17 13.56 11.76
CA ALA A 69 -0.82 13.52 10.68
C ALA A 69 -1.84 12.39 10.89
N VAL A 70 -1.37 11.20 11.27
CA VAL A 70 -2.23 10.04 11.54
C VAL A 70 -3.05 10.22 12.83
N ALA A 71 -2.46 10.81 13.86
CA ALA A 71 -3.16 11.15 15.10
C ALA A 71 -4.32 12.13 14.87
N ALA A 72 -4.17 13.07 13.93
CA ALA A 72 -5.17 14.09 13.61
C ALA A 72 -6.33 13.60 12.71
N LEU A 73 -6.24 12.39 12.12
CA LEU A 73 -7.32 11.86 11.28
C LEU A 73 -8.61 11.62 12.09
N PRO A 74 -9.81 11.84 11.53
CA PRO A 74 -11.07 11.45 12.16
C PRO A 74 -11.18 9.92 12.25
N ASP A 75 -12.03 9.40 13.14
CA ASP A 75 -12.17 7.97 13.36
C ASP A 75 -12.75 7.22 12.14
N GLU A 76 -13.51 7.91 11.31
CA GLU A 76 -14.07 7.40 10.06
C GLU A 76 -13.03 7.37 8.93
N ALA A 77 -11.85 7.97 9.10
CA ALA A 77 -10.80 7.97 8.09
C ALA A 77 -10.36 6.53 7.79
N GLU A 78 -10.42 6.16 6.51
CA GLU A 78 -9.98 4.84 6.06
C GLU A 78 -8.45 4.72 6.15
N ILE A 79 -7.98 3.70 6.86
CA ILE A 79 -6.55 3.39 7.01
C ILE A 79 -6.18 2.21 6.11
N CYS A 80 -7.02 1.18 6.05
CA CYS A 80 -6.81 0.02 5.18
C CYS A 80 -7.78 0.05 3.99
N GLY A 81 -7.31 0.50 2.83
CA GLY A 81 -8.12 0.52 1.61
C GLY A 81 -8.52 -0.86 1.08
N CYS A 82 -7.67 -1.88 1.28
CA CYS A 82 -7.94 -3.24 0.82
C CYS A 82 -9.08 -3.93 1.58
N ASN A 83 -9.24 -3.63 2.88
CA ASN A 83 -10.24 -4.25 3.76
C ASN A 83 -11.28 -3.27 4.31
N GLY A 84 -11.26 -2.00 3.87
CA GLY A 84 -12.18 -0.95 4.31
C GLY A 84 -12.15 -0.70 5.82
N VAL A 85 -10.95 -0.68 6.43
CA VAL A 85 -10.81 -0.50 7.89
C VAL A 85 -10.48 0.94 8.21
N CYS A 86 -11.33 1.60 9.00
CA CYS A 86 -11.14 2.97 9.47
C CYS A 86 -10.30 3.03 10.76
N LYS A 87 -9.77 4.22 11.06
CA LYS A 87 -8.99 4.52 12.26
C LYS A 87 -9.69 4.08 13.55
N GLY A 88 -10.95 4.47 13.73
CA GLY A 88 -11.76 4.16 14.92
C GLY A 88 -11.93 2.66 15.16
N LYS A 89 -11.96 1.85 14.09
CA LYS A 89 -12.02 0.39 14.20
C LYS A 89 -10.70 -0.21 14.69
N ILE A 90 -9.56 0.39 14.32
CA ILE A 90 -8.23 -0.02 14.80
C ILE A 90 -8.04 0.39 16.25
N THR A 91 -8.20 1.68 16.55
CA THR A 91 -8.03 2.24 17.91
C THR A 91 -9.02 1.61 18.89
N GLY A 92 -10.28 1.46 18.50
CA GLY A 92 -11.29 0.76 19.32
C GLY A 92 -10.93 -0.70 19.59
N ALA A 93 -10.40 -1.43 18.61
CA ALA A 93 -9.93 -2.81 18.83
C ALA A 93 -8.73 -2.85 19.78
N VAL A 94 -7.78 -1.93 19.64
CA VAL A 94 -6.63 -1.78 20.53
C VAL A 94 -7.09 -1.54 21.97
N THR A 95 -8.01 -0.59 22.20
CA THR A 95 -8.50 -0.25 23.54
C THR A 95 -9.35 -1.37 24.15
N VAL A 96 -10.33 -1.92 23.41
CA VAL A 96 -11.27 -2.91 23.96
C VAL A 96 -10.61 -4.26 24.21
N LYS A 97 -9.64 -4.66 23.39
CA LYS A 97 -8.99 -5.97 23.48
C LYS A 97 -7.56 -5.92 24.03
N GLY A 98 -7.05 -4.74 24.38
CA GLY A 98 -5.69 -4.55 24.89
C GLY A 98 -4.61 -4.98 23.89
N LEU A 99 -4.81 -4.71 22.59
CA LEU A 99 -3.86 -5.17 21.56
C LEU A 99 -2.61 -4.29 21.56
N THR A 100 -1.46 -4.90 21.81
CA THR A 100 -0.16 -4.19 21.84
C THR A 100 0.72 -4.45 20.60
N THR A 101 0.29 -5.36 19.72
CA THR A 101 1.09 -5.81 18.58
C THR A 101 0.35 -5.64 17.25
N LEU A 102 1.12 -5.43 16.17
CA LEU A 102 0.60 -5.40 14.80
C LEU A 102 -0.12 -6.71 14.44
N GLY A 103 0.41 -7.85 14.90
CA GLY A 103 -0.22 -9.16 14.71
C GLY A 103 -1.62 -9.24 15.32
N GLY A 104 -1.80 -8.71 16.53
CA GLY A 104 -3.12 -8.60 17.18
C GLY A 104 -4.10 -7.75 16.37
N VAL A 105 -3.65 -6.59 15.87
CA VAL A 105 -4.49 -5.73 15.02
C VAL A 105 -4.88 -6.44 13.72
N ARG A 106 -3.93 -7.10 13.04
CA ARG A 106 -4.19 -7.90 11.82
C ARG A 106 -5.23 -8.99 12.08
N ALA A 107 -5.09 -9.71 13.19
CA ALA A 107 -5.98 -10.82 13.54
C ALA A 107 -7.43 -10.36 13.78
N HIS A 108 -7.62 -9.20 14.43
CA HIS A 108 -8.95 -8.74 14.84
C HIS A 108 -9.62 -7.74 13.90
N THR A 109 -8.85 -6.97 13.13
CA THR A 109 -9.40 -5.92 12.25
C THR A 109 -9.24 -6.22 10.77
N LYS A 110 -8.31 -7.11 10.40
CA LYS A 110 -7.80 -7.34 9.04
C LYS A 110 -7.04 -6.14 8.44
N ALA A 111 -6.84 -5.03 9.15
CA ALA A 111 -5.90 -4.00 8.70
C ALA A 111 -4.50 -4.60 8.54
N SER A 112 -3.76 -4.20 7.49
CA SER A 112 -2.41 -4.71 7.17
C SER A 112 -2.32 -6.22 6.82
N ALA A 113 -3.43 -6.97 6.79
CA ALA A 113 -3.41 -8.43 6.59
C ALA A 113 -3.54 -8.93 5.13
N SER A 114 -3.61 -8.03 4.13
CA SER A 114 -3.83 -8.41 2.72
C SER A 114 -2.74 -7.88 1.78
N CYS A 115 -2.77 -6.59 1.48
CA CYS A 115 -1.84 -5.95 0.54
C CYS A 115 -0.61 -5.32 1.23
N GLY A 116 -0.62 -5.22 2.56
CA GLY A 116 0.49 -4.69 3.37
C GLY A 116 0.78 -3.18 3.26
N SER A 117 0.19 -2.47 2.29
CA SER A 117 0.50 -1.05 2.01
C SER A 117 0.18 -0.07 3.15
N CYS A 118 -0.73 -0.44 4.05
CA CYS A 118 -1.12 0.37 5.22
C CYS A 118 -0.37 -0.01 6.50
N THR A 119 0.60 -0.93 6.46
CA THR A 119 1.29 -1.44 7.66
C THR A 119 1.90 -0.30 8.48
N HIS A 120 2.65 0.59 7.84
CA HIS A 120 3.27 1.74 8.49
C HIS A 120 2.26 2.65 9.22
N LEU A 121 1.10 2.92 8.61
CA LEU A 121 0.04 3.74 9.22
C LEU A 121 -0.56 3.04 10.45
N VAL A 122 -0.69 1.71 10.41
CA VAL A 122 -1.19 0.93 11.56
C VAL A 122 -0.17 0.93 12.70
N GLU A 123 1.12 0.83 12.40
CA GLU A 123 2.19 0.91 13.39
C GLU A 123 2.25 2.31 14.04
N GLN A 124 2.07 3.37 13.25
CA GLN A 124 1.94 4.74 13.78
C GLN A 124 0.73 4.89 14.69
N LEU A 125 -0.42 4.31 14.33
CA LEU A 125 -1.59 4.31 15.21
C LEU A 125 -1.31 3.56 16.52
N LEU A 126 -0.59 2.44 16.47
CA LEU A 126 -0.18 1.71 17.67
C LEU A 126 0.77 2.56 18.53
N GLN A 127 1.76 3.21 17.93
CA GLN A 127 2.69 4.10 18.63
C GLN A 127 1.96 5.28 19.28
N VAL A 128 1.00 5.90 18.59
CA VAL A 128 0.18 7.01 19.15
C VAL A 128 -0.73 6.51 20.27
N THR A 129 -1.33 5.33 20.11
CA THR A 129 -2.33 4.82 21.06
C THR A 129 -1.69 4.23 22.32
N LEU A 130 -0.51 3.61 22.20
CA LEU A 130 0.18 2.90 23.28
C LEU A 130 1.37 3.68 23.85
N GLY A 131 1.86 4.71 23.15
CA GLY A 131 3.05 5.48 23.54
C GLY A 131 4.29 4.59 23.65
N ASP A 132 5.05 4.78 24.74
CA ASP A 132 6.27 4.04 25.04
C ASP A 132 6.05 2.53 25.26
N SER A 133 4.79 2.09 25.41
CA SER A 133 4.46 0.67 25.55
C SER A 133 4.47 -0.09 24.22
N TYR A 134 4.58 0.61 23.09
CA TYR A 134 4.69 -0.02 21.78
C TYR A 134 6.13 -0.44 21.51
N ASN A 135 6.35 -1.75 21.33
CA ASN A 135 7.65 -2.30 20.95
C ASN A 135 7.66 -2.70 19.46
N PRO A 136 8.24 -1.90 18.55
CA PRO A 136 8.32 -2.24 17.12
C PRO A 136 9.26 -3.43 16.86
N ALA A 137 10.16 -3.76 17.78
CA ALA A 137 11.08 -4.88 17.64
C ALA A 137 10.42 -6.25 17.84
N SER A 138 9.13 -6.31 18.20
CA SER A 138 8.36 -7.56 18.18
C SER A 138 7.99 -7.94 16.75
N LEU A 139 8.99 -8.09 15.87
CA LEU A 139 8.79 -8.58 14.50
C LEU A 139 8.13 -9.96 14.60
N GLN A 140 6.87 -10.02 14.19
CA GLN A 140 6.15 -11.28 14.12
C GLN A 140 6.62 -12.03 12.88
N PRO A 141 6.90 -13.34 13.00
CA PRO A 141 7.28 -14.11 11.85
C PRO A 141 6.16 -14.10 10.80
N MET A 142 6.53 -14.19 9.52
CA MET A 142 5.59 -14.21 8.40
C MET A 142 4.55 -15.32 8.51
N CYS A 143 4.94 -16.43 9.15
CA CYS A 143 4.15 -17.63 9.38
C CYS A 143 4.55 -18.23 10.74
N ALA A 144 3.64 -18.92 11.41
CA ALA A 144 3.96 -19.72 12.61
C ALA A 144 5.01 -20.82 12.35
N CYS A 145 5.34 -21.08 11.09
CA CYS A 145 6.30 -22.07 10.61
C CYS A 145 7.72 -21.52 10.39
N THR A 146 7.96 -20.24 10.67
CA THR A 146 9.28 -19.60 10.51
C THR A 146 9.53 -18.62 11.66
N GLU A 147 10.79 -18.26 11.90
CA GLU A 147 11.17 -17.15 12.79
C GLU A 147 11.45 -15.85 12.01
N LEU A 148 11.42 -15.92 10.67
CA LEU A 148 11.72 -14.80 9.79
C LEU A 148 10.53 -13.85 9.64
N GLY A 149 10.77 -12.56 9.85
CA GLY A 149 9.86 -11.45 9.56
C GLY A 149 9.83 -11.10 8.07
N HIS A 150 8.96 -10.15 7.70
CA HIS A 150 8.84 -9.69 6.31
C HIS A 150 10.14 -9.02 5.82
N ASP A 151 10.87 -8.36 6.71
CA ASP A 151 12.11 -7.62 6.39
C ASP A 151 13.33 -8.54 6.24
N ASP A 152 13.25 -9.78 6.75
CA ASP A 152 14.32 -10.77 6.64
C ASP A 152 14.35 -11.43 5.25
N VAL A 153 13.36 -11.17 4.39
CA VAL A 153 13.36 -11.66 3.00
C VAL A 153 14.35 -10.82 2.19
N PRO A 154 15.52 -11.36 1.78
CA PRO A 154 16.47 -10.60 1.00
C PRO A 154 15.80 -10.21 -0.32
N ALA A 155 15.97 -8.95 -0.74
CA ALA A 155 15.42 -8.42 -1.99
C ALA A 155 15.76 -9.26 -3.25
N GLY A 156 16.77 -10.15 -3.16
CA GLY A 156 17.19 -11.06 -4.22
C GLY A 156 16.43 -12.40 -4.32
N THR A 157 15.59 -12.77 -3.35
CA THR A 157 14.87 -14.06 -3.39
C THR A 157 13.61 -14.01 -4.27
N ILE A 158 13.08 -12.80 -4.54
CA ILE A 158 11.97 -12.60 -5.47
C ILE A 158 12.58 -12.36 -6.86
N ARG A 159 12.57 -13.38 -7.73
CA ARG A 159 12.92 -13.18 -9.15
C ARG A 159 12.14 -11.97 -9.69
N PRO A 160 12.81 -10.97 -10.29
CA PRO A 160 12.15 -9.71 -10.59
C PRO A 160 11.00 -9.95 -11.57
N VAL A 161 9.79 -9.60 -11.15
CA VAL A 161 8.58 -9.57 -12.00
C VAL A 161 8.83 -8.75 -13.28
N ALA A 162 9.78 -7.81 -13.23
CA ALA A 162 10.28 -7.05 -14.38
C ALA A 162 10.75 -7.92 -15.57
N GLU A 163 11.30 -9.12 -15.35
CA GLU A 163 11.68 -10.03 -16.44
C GLU A 163 10.47 -10.65 -17.12
N ARG A 164 9.42 -10.99 -16.36
CA ARG A 164 8.14 -11.49 -16.92
C ARG A 164 7.33 -10.40 -17.62
N LEU A 165 7.52 -9.13 -17.26
CA LEU A 165 6.86 -8.00 -17.91
C LEU A 165 7.39 -7.69 -19.32
N ARG A 166 8.59 -8.16 -19.69
CA ARG A 166 9.06 -8.09 -21.09
C ARG A 166 8.18 -8.91 -22.04
N PHE A 167 7.48 -9.92 -21.52
CA PHE A 167 6.57 -10.77 -22.28
C PHE A 167 5.21 -10.10 -22.55
N TRP A 168 4.82 -9.10 -21.74
CA TRP A 168 3.55 -8.39 -21.91
C TRP A 168 3.60 -7.23 -22.93
N GLN A 169 4.76 -6.96 -23.54
CA GLN A 169 4.91 -5.85 -24.49
C GLN A 169 4.68 -6.24 -25.97
N THR A 170 4.53 -7.53 -26.31
CA THR A 170 4.53 -7.98 -27.73
C THR A 170 3.25 -8.66 -28.23
N THR A 171 2.23 -8.91 -27.41
CA THR A 171 1.02 -9.60 -27.87
C THR A 171 -0.24 -8.85 -27.47
N SER A 172 -0.76 -8.06 -28.42
CA SER A 172 -2.18 -7.77 -28.52
C SER A 172 -2.92 -9.08 -28.81
N LEU A 173 -3.15 -9.94 -27.82
CA LEU A 173 -4.16 -10.99 -27.90
C LEU A 173 -4.44 -11.54 -26.51
N VAL A 174 -5.72 -11.58 -26.18
CA VAL A 174 -6.30 -12.20 -24.99
C VAL A 174 -5.80 -13.64 -24.84
N LEU A 175 -5.11 -13.96 -23.75
CA LEU A 175 -5.01 -15.34 -23.27
C LEU A 175 -4.79 -15.40 -21.74
N VAL A 176 -5.84 -15.91 -21.10
CA VAL A 176 -6.03 -16.43 -19.74
C VAL A 176 -4.77 -16.63 -18.89
N CYS A 177 -4.72 -15.94 -17.75
CA CYS A 177 -3.77 -16.16 -16.66
C CYS A 177 -4.05 -17.51 -15.97
N ALA A 178 -3.11 -18.45 -16.08
CA ALA A 178 -3.01 -19.64 -15.24
C ALA A 178 -1.86 -19.49 -14.24
N VAL A 179 -1.97 -18.56 -13.27
CA VAL A 179 -1.36 -18.67 -11.93
C VAL A 179 -2.22 -17.82 -11.00
N GLY A 180 -2.81 -18.44 -9.98
CA GLY A 180 -3.79 -17.86 -9.06
C GLY A 180 -3.29 -16.67 -8.23
N VAL A 181 -3.26 -15.50 -8.85
CA VAL A 181 -3.36 -14.20 -8.17
C VAL A 181 -4.51 -13.47 -8.84
N LEU A 182 -5.57 -13.27 -8.07
CA LEU A 182 -6.85 -12.73 -8.50
C LEU A 182 -6.66 -11.36 -9.16
N LEU A 183 -6.62 -11.40 -10.49
CA LEU A 183 -6.67 -10.26 -11.38
C LEU A 183 -8.09 -9.68 -11.33
N LEU A 184 -8.40 -8.85 -10.34
CA LEU A 184 -9.66 -8.10 -10.35
C LEU A 184 -9.49 -6.89 -11.28
N VAL A 185 -9.56 -7.16 -12.58
CA VAL A 185 -9.67 -6.16 -13.63
C VAL A 185 -11.00 -6.41 -14.35
N LEU A 186 -11.85 -5.37 -14.38
CA LEU A 186 -12.98 -5.15 -15.30
C LEU A 186 -14.29 -5.93 -15.07
N ALA A 187 -15.25 -5.28 -14.40
CA ALA A 187 -16.63 -5.15 -14.90
C ALA A 187 -17.37 -4.03 -14.12
N VAL A 188 -17.00 -2.77 -14.34
CA VAL A 188 -17.96 -1.67 -14.15
C VAL A 188 -18.60 -1.46 -15.52
N ARG A 189 -19.87 -1.85 -15.64
CA ARG A 189 -20.77 -1.25 -16.62
C ARG A 189 -21.03 0.19 -16.21
#